data_AF-A0A5C6JYF8-F1
#
_entry.id   AF-A0A5C6JYF8-F1
#
_cell.length_a   1.000
_cell.length_b   1.000
_cell.length_c   1.000
_cell.angle_alpha   90.00
_cell.angle_beta   90.00
_cell.angle_gamma   90.00
#
_symmetry.space_group_name_H-M   'P 1'
#
loop_
_entity.id
_entity.type
_entity.pdbx_description
1 polymer ?
#
loop_
_entity_poly.entity_id
_entity_poly.type
_entity_poly.pdbx_seq_one_letter_code
_entity_poly.pdbx_strand_id
1 'polypeptide(L)'
;MKRTLAAASLGLATALALVSPAEAAPTPPGDTPALACGLGTVDLTNPPIGYPVATIHDVAKRLGLAEDPTAVGLGCDRSLPTDPYSDTHTYPGSGPVALRTGERAPTQVYCTDSVSALGDIIGNGGAVPGGKTLAVIGSGCVVEANPIDI
;
A
#
# COMPACT_ATOMS: atom_id res chain seq x y z
N MET A 1 -8.97 45.83 56.64
CA MET A 1 -7.91 45.32 57.52
C MET A 1 -7.03 44.36 56.74
N LYS A 2 -5.71 44.58 56.78
CA LYS A 2 -4.66 43.77 56.14
C LYS A 2 -4.51 42.43 56.85
N ARG A 3 -4.31 41.32 56.11
CA ARG A 3 -3.34 40.25 56.43
C ARG A 3 -2.86 39.55 55.16
N THR A 4 -1.60 39.83 54.84
CA THR A 4 -0.70 39.11 53.94
C THR A 4 -0.07 37.92 54.67
N LEU A 5 0.19 36.81 53.94
CA LEU A 5 1.19 35.73 54.18
C LEU A 5 1.18 34.87 52.89
N ALA A 6 2.10 35.07 51.93
CA ALA A 6 3.41 34.39 51.76
C ALA A 6 3.28 32.84 51.86
N ALA A 7 3.18 32.09 50.74
CA ALA A 7 4.25 31.63 49.82
C ALA A 7 4.87 30.28 50.23
N ALA A 8 4.76 29.25 49.36
CA ALA A 8 5.81 28.28 49.02
C ALA A 8 5.27 27.16 48.09
N SER A 9 5.59 27.30 46.79
CA SER A 9 6.08 26.28 45.86
C SER A 9 5.70 24.79 46.03
N LEU A 10 5.10 24.23 44.98
CA LEU A 10 5.44 22.92 44.42
C LEU A 10 5.13 22.95 42.92
N GLY A 11 6.18 23.17 42.12
CA GLY A 11 6.12 22.96 40.68
C GLY A 11 6.07 21.47 40.40
N LEU A 12 5.02 21.01 39.72
CA LEU A 12 5.06 19.79 38.92
C LEU A 12 4.85 20.22 37.47
N ALA A 13 5.96 20.29 36.73
CA ALA A 13 5.94 20.31 35.29
C ALA A 13 5.59 18.90 34.82
N THR A 14 4.31 18.63 34.56
CA THR A 14 3.93 17.48 33.74
C THR A 14 4.07 17.89 32.29
N ALA A 15 5.27 17.64 31.73
CA ALA A 15 5.46 17.55 30.30
C ALA A 15 4.61 16.36 29.80
N LEU A 16 3.39 16.66 29.33
CA LEU A 16 2.65 15.75 28.49
C LEU A 16 3.37 15.74 27.15
N ALA A 17 4.24 14.75 26.99
CA ALA A 17 4.81 14.37 25.73
C ALA A 17 3.67 14.25 24.71
N LEU A 18 3.79 15.01 23.62
CA LEU A 18 3.07 14.76 22.38
C LEU A 18 3.50 13.36 21.94
N VAL A 19 2.75 12.34 22.35
CA VAL A 19 2.72 11.08 21.63
C VAL A 19 2.09 11.46 20.29
N SER A 20 2.93 11.59 19.27
CA SER A 20 2.46 11.42 17.91
C SER A 20 1.71 10.10 17.90
N PRO A 21 0.46 10.04 17.42
CA PRO A 21 -0.01 8.75 16.96
C PRO A 21 1.00 8.35 15.88
N ALA A 22 1.82 7.34 16.17
CA ALA A 22 2.21 6.46 15.09
C ALA A 22 0.86 6.01 14.55
N GLU A 23 0.45 6.60 13.43
CA GLU A 23 -0.72 6.21 12.68
C GLU A 23 -0.54 4.72 12.49
N ALA A 24 -1.21 3.93 13.34
CA ALA A 24 -1.26 2.50 13.18
C ALA A 24 -1.79 2.35 11.75
N ALA A 25 -0.96 1.76 10.88
CA ALA A 25 -1.37 1.46 9.53
C ALA A 25 -2.78 0.86 9.64
N PRO A 26 -3.78 1.42 8.92
CA PRO A 26 -5.14 0.93 9.01
C PRO A 26 -5.06 -0.57 8.77
N THR A 27 -5.42 -1.34 9.79
CA THR A 27 -5.51 -2.79 9.67
C THR A 27 -6.41 -3.02 8.47
N PRO A 28 -5.96 -3.73 7.42
CA PRO A 28 -6.77 -3.91 6.24
C PRO A 28 -8.15 -4.39 6.71
N PRO A 29 -9.26 -3.73 6.34
CA PRO A 29 -10.57 -4.26 6.65
C PRO A 29 -10.54 -5.71 6.20
N GLY A 30 -11.06 -6.61 7.03
CA GLY A 30 -10.94 -8.06 6.85
C GLY A 30 -11.56 -8.61 5.56
N ASP A 31 -11.93 -7.75 4.61
CA ASP A 31 -12.45 -7.95 3.26
C ASP A 31 -11.47 -7.50 2.15
N THR A 32 -10.24 -7.07 2.49
CA THR A 32 -9.29 -6.54 1.50
C THR A 32 -8.55 -7.67 0.78
N PRO A 33 -8.65 -7.79 -0.56
CA PRO A 33 -7.97 -8.82 -1.32
C PRO A 33 -6.44 -8.70 -1.21
N ALA A 34 -5.76 -9.81 -0.92
CA ALA A 34 -4.31 -9.90 -0.92
C ALA A 34 -3.76 -10.67 -2.14
N LEU A 35 -2.86 -10.03 -2.89
CA LEU A 35 -2.31 -10.51 -4.15
C LEU A 35 -0.80 -10.78 -4.05
N ALA A 36 -0.37 -11.94 -4.53
CA ALA A 36 1.04 -12.20 -4.76
C ALA A 36 1.42 -11.74 -6.17
N CYS A 37 2.26 -10.71 -6.25
CA CYS A 37 2.76 -10.15 -7.48
C CYS A 37 4.15 -10.74 -7.76
N GLY A 38 4.17 -11.84 -8.52
CA GLY A 38 5.37 -12.66 -8.72
C GLY A 38 6.51 -11.97 -9.46
N LEU A 39 6.23 -10.83 -10.12
CA LEU A 39 7.23 -9.99 -10.77
C LEU A 39 7.65 -8.78 -9.93
N GLY A 40 7.09 -8.67 -8.73
CA GLY A 40 7.45 -7.66 -7.74
C GLY A 40 6.41 -6.56 -7.56
N THR A 41 6.65 -5.75 -6.54
CA THR A 41 5.93 -4.52 -6.24
C THR A 41 6.92 -3.36 -6.32
N VAL A 42 6.53 -2.28 -6.98
CA VAL A 42 7.37 -1.09 -7.19
C VAL A 42 6.74 0.09 -6.47
N ASP A 43 7.54 0.77 -5.67
CA ASP A 43 7.23 2.09 -5.12
C ASP A 43 7.38 3.13 -6.23
N LEU A 44 6.27 3.79 -6.59
CA LEU A 44 6.25 4.80 -7.65
C LEU A 44 6.72 6.18 -7.14
N THR A 45 6.85 6.36 -5.82
CA THR A 45 7.41 7.59 -5.23
C THR A 45 8.93 7.61 -5.29
N ASN A 46 9.56 6.42 -5.30
CA ASN A 46 11.00 6.25 -5.53
C ASN A 46 11.27 5.09 -6.53
N PRO A 47 10.92 5.30 -7.81
CA PRO A 47 10.91 4.23 -8.80
C PRO A 47 12.33 3.91 -9.30
N PRO A 48 12.58 2.67 -9.77
CA PRO A 48 13.81 2.32 -10.48
C PRO A 48 14.08 3.27 -11.66
N ILE A 49 15.36 3.49 -11.97
CA ILE A 49 15.75 4.33 -13.11
C ILE A 49 15.19 3.73 -14.41
N GLY A 50 14.55 4.56 -15.23
CA GLY A 50 13.96 4.16 -16.52
C GLY A 50 12.58 3.50 -16.41
N TYR A 51 12.00 3.46 -15.21
CA TYR A 51 10.64 2.96 -15.02
C TYR A 51 9.60 3.94 -15.60
N PRO A 52 8.58 3.47 -16.34
CA PRO A 52 7.67 4.32 -17.10
C PRO A 52 6.54 4.90 -16.23
N VAL A 53 6.89 5.68 -15.22
CA VAL A 53 5.96 6.24 -14.21
C VAL A 53 4.84 7.04 -14.88
N ALA A 54 5.15 7.92 -15.83
CA ALA A 54 4.15 8.73 -16.52
C ALA A 54 3.08 7.86 -17.23
N THR A 55 3.51 6.79 -17.90
CA THR A 55 2.60 5.83 -18.54
C THR A 55 1.68 5.15 -17.53
N ILE A 56 2.22 4.76 -16.37
CA ILE A 56 1.45 4.11 -15.30
C ILE A 56 0.41 5.09 -14.74
N HIS A 57 0.78 6.35 -14.49
CA HIS A 57 -0.17 7.38 -14.06
C HIS A 57 -1.28 7.61 -15.09
N ASP A 58 -0.94 7.69 -16.38
CA ASP A 58 -1.92 7.87 -17.45
C ASP A 58 -2.90 6.69 -17.55
N VAL A 59 -2.39 5.46 -17.41
CA VAL A 59 -3.22 4.25 -17.39
C VAL A 59 -4.12 4.25 -16.17
N ALA A 60 -3.59 4.54 -14.98
CA ALA A 60 -4.37 4.61 -13.75
C ALA A 60 -5.54 5.61 -13.85
N LYS A 61 -5.27 6.80 -14.39
CA LYS A 61 -6.29 7.84 -14.62
C LYS A 61 -7.36 7.39 -15.60
N ARG A 62 -6.98 6.72 -16.69
CA ARG A 62 -7.94 6.17 -17.67
C ARG A 62 -8.83 5.07 -17.09
N LEU A 63 -8.32 4.33 -16.11
CA LEU A 63 -9.05 3.28 -15.39
C LEU A 63 -9.85 3.83 -14.22
N GLY A 64 -9.74 5.12 -13.90
CA GLY A 64 -10.55 5.80 -12.90
C GLY A 64 -9.98 5.76 -11.48
N LEU A 65 -8.67 5.51 -11.30
CA LEU A 65 -8.03 5.66 -9.99
C LEU A 65 -8.19 7.12 -9.51
N ALA A 66 -8.71 7.30 -8.30
CA ALA A 66 -9.09 8.63 -7.80
C ALA A 66 -7.89 9.52 -7.49
N GLU A 67 -6.79 8.92 -7.01
CA GLU A 67 -5.58 9.61 -6.59
C GLU A 67 -4.38 9.22 -7.47
N ASP A 68 -3.30 9.99 -7.40
CA ASP A 68 -2.07 9.63 -8.09
C ASP A 68 -1.51 8.31 -7.50
N PRO A 69 -1.11 7.36 -8.36
CA PRO A 69 -0.64 6.06 -7.90
C PRO A 69 0.70 6.19 -7.17
N THR A 70 0.83 5.46 -6.07
CA THR A 70 2.02 5.41 -5.22
C THR A 70 2.72 4.06 -5.26
N ALA A 71 2.03 3.00 -5.72
CA ALA A 71 2.64 1.70 -5.93
C ALA A 71 2.06 0.97 -7.13
N VAL A 72 2.82 0.01 -7.67
CA VAL A 72 2.34 -0.94 -8.67
C VAL A 72 2.84 -2.35 -8.37
N GLY A 73 1.93 -3.32 -8.35
CA GLY A 73 2.25 -4.74 -8.35
C GLY A 73 2.25 -5.29 -9.77
N LEU A 74 3.22 -6.14 -10.10
CA LEU A 74 3.38 -6.75 -11.42
C LEU A 74 3.24 -8.27 -11.36
N GLY A 75 2.56 -8.86 -12.34
CA GLY A 75 2.32 -10.30 -12.38
C GLY A 75 1.49 -10.77 -11.19
N CYS A 76 0.42 -10.05 -10.88
CA CYS A 76 -0.47 -10.35 -9.76
C CYS A 76 -1.57 -11.31 -10.22
N ASP A 77 -1.26 -12.55 -10.58
CA ASP A 77 -2.21 -13.43 -11.30
C ASP A 77 -3.25 -14.15 -10.40
N ARG A 78 -3.04 -14.20 -9.08
CA ARG A 78 -3.93 -14.88 -8.12
C ARG A 78 -4.11 -14.12 -6.80
N SER A 79 -5.34 -14.09 -6.30
CA SER A 79 -5.60 -13.87 -4.87
C SER A 79 -5.13 -15.08 -4.06
N LEU A 80 -4.52 -14.84 -2.91
CA LEU A 80 -3.87 -15.90 -2.13
C LEU A 80 -4.90 -16.83 -1.45
N PRO A 81 -4.68 -18.15 -1.40
CA PRO A 81 -5.63 -19.12 -0.84
C PRO A 81 -5.93 -18.94 0.65
N THR A 82 -5.09 -18.20 1.37
CA THR A 82 -5.28 -17.80 2.77
C THR A 82 -6.13 -16.55 2.93
N ASP A 83 -6.50 -15.90 1.83
CA ASP A 83 -7.47 -14.83 1.79
C ASP A 83 -8.88 -15.42 1.91
N PRO A 84 -9.75 -14.93 2.82
CA PRO A 84 -11.09 -15.46 3.00
C PRO A 84 -11.98 -15.34 1.75
N TYR A 85 -11.54 -14.61 0.73
CA TYR A 85 -12.28 -14.26 -0.48
C TYR A 85 -11.59 -14.74 -1.75
N SER A 86 -10.57 -15.60 -1.66
CA SER A 86 -9.94 -16.20 -2.84
C SER A 86 -10.84 -17.28 -3.47
N ASP A 87 -11.88 -16.86 -4.17
CA ASP A 87 -12.28 -17.62 -5.34
C ASP A 87 -11.15 -17.47 -6.37
N THR A 88 -10.78 -18.53 -7.07
CA THR A 88 -9.55 -18.68 -7.90
C THR A 88 -9.44 -17.74 -9.12
N HIS A 89 -10.08 -16.58 -9.10
CA HIS A 89 -10.13 -15.58 -10.14
C HIS A 89 -9.01 -14.55 -9.98
N THR A 90 -8.41 -14.17 -11.10
CA THR A 90 -7.45 -13.07 -11.22
C THR A 90 -8.15 -11.75 -10.91
N TYR A 91 -7.63 -10.92 -9.98
CA TYR A 91 -8.23 -9.65 -9.52
C TYR A 91 -8.38 -8.61 -10.64
N PRO A 92 -9.57 -8.42 -11.24
CA PRO A 92 -9.78 -7.44 -12.30
C PRO A 92 -10.39 -6.13 -11.78
N GLY A 93 -10.53 -6.01 -10.45
CA GLY A 93 -11.36 -5.01 -9.79
C GLY A 93 -10.65 -3.71 -9.42
N SER A 94 -11.34 -2.93 -8.60
CA SER A 94 -10.89 -1.68 -8.02
C SER A 94 -11.19 -1.62 -6.52
N GLY A 95 -10.57 -0.68 -5.81
CA GLY A 95 -10.72 -0.51 -4.36
C GLY A 95 -9.50 -0.97 -3.56
N PRO A 96 -9.62 -1.12 -2.24
CA PRO A 96 -8.50 -1.49 -1.39
C PRO A 96 -7.86 -2.82 -1.82
N VAL A 97 -6.53 -2.92 -1.73
CA VAL A 97 -5.78 -4.14 -2.08
C VAL A 97 -4.49 -4.23 -1.28
N ALA A 98 -4.07 -5.45 -0.92
CA ALA A 98 -2.74 -5.72 -0.38
C ALA A 98 -1.87 -6.41 -1.43
N LEU A 99 -0.73 -5.81 -1.79
CA LEU A 99 0.22 -6.33 -2.78
C LEU A 99 1.45 -6.91 -2.09
N ARG A 100 1.89 -8.11 -2.50
CA ARG A 100 3.04 -8.80 -1.92
C ARG A 100 4.04 -9.21 -2.99
N THR A 101 5.33 -9.18 -2.67
CA THR A 101 6.41 -9.72 -3.51
C THR A 101 6.51 -11.25 -3.40
N GLY A 102 5.35 -11.93 -3.44
CA GLY A 102 5.20 -13.37 -3.23
C GLY A 102 4.32 -13.72 -2.02
N GLU A 103 3.90 -14.98 -1.93
CA GLU A 103 2.95 -15.46 -0.90
C GLU A 103 3.46 -15.25 0.54
N ARG A 104 4.76 -15.48 0.76
CA ARG A 104 5.41 -15.44 2.08
C ARG A 104 6.32 -14.22 2.27
N ALA A 105 6.07 -13.14 1.54
CA ALA A 105 6.80 -11.90 1.78
C ALA A 105 6.54 -11.43 3.22
N PRO A 106 7.56 -11.05 4.01
CA PRO A 106 7.38 -10.65 5.41
C PRO A 106 6.65 -9.30 5.55
N THR A 107 6.53 -8.56 4.45
CA THR A 107 5.81 -7.28 4.35
C THR A 107 4.86 -7.31 3.17
N GLN A 108 3.87 -6.43 3.22
CA GLN A 108 2.92 -6.17 2.15
C GLN A 108 2.73 -4.67 1.94
N VAL A 109 2.31 -4.29 0.73
CA VAL A 109 1.91 -2.93 0.40
C VAL A 109 0.39 -2.87 0.39
N TYR A 110 -0.21 -2.26 1.41
CA TYR A 110 -1.65 -2.01 1.45
C TYR A 110 -1.96 -0.69 0.78
N CYS A 111 -2.85 -0.68 -0.21
CA CYS A 111 -3.34 0.51 -0.89
C CYS A 111 -4.82 0.70 -0.58
N THR A 112 -5.23 1.93 -0.25
CA THR A 112 -6.62 2.27 0.08
C THR A 112 -7.52 2.28 -1.15
N ASP A 113 -6.94 2.47 -2.33
CA ASP A 113 -7.63 2.33 -3.61
C ASP A 113 -6.67 1.73 -4.65
N SER A 114 -7.25 1.09 -5.67
CA SER A 114 -6.49 0.45 -6.74
C SER A 114 -7.32 0.28 -7.99
N VAL A 115 -6.62 0.09 -9.11
CA VAL A 115 -7.17 -0.36 -10.37
C VAL A 115 -6.28 -1.45 -10.95
N SER A 116 -6.85 -2.34 -11.73
CA SER A 116 -6.12 -3.42 -12.37
C SER A 116 -6.06 -3.24 -13.88
N ALA A 117 -4.98 -3.73 -14.49
CA ALA A 117 -4.79 -3.66 -15.93
C ALA A 117 -4.05 -4.90 -16.44
N LEU A 118 -4.57 -5.47 -17.52
CA LEU A 118 -3.98 -6.61 -18.21
C LEU A 118 -3.19 -6.12 -19.43
N GLY A 119 -1.89 -6.39 -19.48
CA GLY A 119 -1.08 -6.08 -20.65
C GLY A 119 0.37 -5.75 -20.36
N ASP A 120 1.05 -5.25 -21.38
CA ASP A 120 2.42 -4.73 -21.25
C ASP A 120 2.36 -3.23 -20.93
N ILE A 121 2.16 -2.93 -19.65
CA ILE A 121 2.04 -1.54 -19.17
C ILE A 121 3.43 -0.89 -19.02
N ILE A 122 4.49 -1.71 -18.91
CA ILE A 122 5.86 -1.26 -18.69
C ILE A 122 6.61 -1.01 -20.01
N GLY A 123 6.10 -1.48 -21.15
CA GLY A 123 6.28 -0.86 -22.46
C GLY A 123 7.71 -0.53 -22.89
N ASN A 124 8.71 -1.34 -22.50
CA ASN A 124 10.12 -1.03 -22.72
C ASN A 124 10.83 -1.94 -23.72
N GLY A 125 10.11 -2.65 -24.60
CA GLY A 125 10.69 -3.44 -25.71
C GLY A 125 11.66 -4.58 -25.32
N GLY A 126 12.08 -4.64 -24.06
CA GLY A 126 12.69 -5.78 -23.41
C GLY A 126 11.60 -6.56 -22.70
N ALA A 127 11.72 -7.88 -22.74
CA ALA A 127 10.83 -8.75 -22.00
C ALA A 127 10.81 -8.31 -20.52
N VAL A 128 9.70 -7.75 -20.06
CA VAL A 128 9.27 -8.09 -18.71
C VAL A 128 9.22 -9.63 -18.72
N PRO A 129 9.93 -10.35 -17.83
CA PRO A 129 9.74 -11.78 -17.75
C PRO A 129 8.27 -12.03 -17.39
N GLY A 130 7.39 -12.31 -18.36
CA GLY A 130 5.96 -12.53 -18.07
C GLY A 130 4.90 -12.23 -19.15
N GLY A 131 5.19 -11.55 -20.26
CA GLY A 131 4.15 -11.31 -21.29
C GLY A 131 2.97 -10.43 -20.80
N LYS A 132 1.76 -10.64 -21.33
CA LYS A 132 0.52 -9.94 -20.90
C LYS A 132 0.21 -10.31 -19.45
N THR A 133 0.74 -9.55 -18.49
CA THR A 133 0.55 -9.80 -17.06
C THR A 133 -0.51 -8.87 -16.48
N LEU A 134 -1.09 -9.28 -15.35
CA LEU A 134 -1.91 -8.39 -14.54
C LEU A 134 -0.99 -7.47 -13.75
N ALA A 135 -1.18 -6.17 -13.91
CA ALA A 135 -0.65 -5.18 -13.00
C ALA A 135 -1.78 -4.63 -12.13
N VAL A 136 -1.47 -4.34 -10.88
CA VAL A 136 -2.38 -3.65 -9.96
C VAL A 136 -1.72 -2.36 -9.53
N ILE A 137 -2.35 -1.24 -9.88
CA ILE A 137 -1.84 0.09 -9.65
C ILE A 137 -2.63 0.67 -8.47
N GLY A 138 -1.94 1.03 -7.39
CA GLY A 138 -2.56 1.47 -6.15
C GLY A 138 -2.18 2.89 -5.75
N SER A 139 -3.08 3.54 -5.02
CA SER A 139 -2.88 4.85 -4.38
C SER A 139 -3.10 4.77 -2.87
N GLY A 140 -2.57 5.74 -2.14
CA GLY A 140 -2.67 5.77 -0.68
C GLY A 140 -1.96 4.57 -0.04
N CYS A 141 -0.86 4.13 -0.65
CA CYS A 141 -0.21 2.88 -0.28
C CYS A 141 0.73 3.04 0.92
N VAL A 142 0.70 2.06 1.83
CA VAL A 142 1.60 1.94 2.98
C VAL A 142 2.23 0.54 3.03
N VAL A 143 3.47 0.46 3.50
CA VAL A 143 4.14 -0.82 3.74
C VAL A 143 3.86 -1.25 5.18
N GLU A 144 3.40 -2.49 5.35
CA GLU A 144 3.09 -3.07 6.66
C GLU A 144 3.56 -4.52 6.75
N ALA A 145 3.53 -5.09 7.96
CA ALA A 145 3.86 -6.50 8.18
C ALA A 145 2.82 -7.41 7.51
N ASN A 146 3.26 -8.50 6.89
CA ASN A 146 2.34 -9.50 6.35
C ASN A 146 1.75 -10.32 7.51
N PRO A 147 0.42 -10.31 7.73
CA PRO A 147 -0.21 -11.02 8.84
C PRO A 147 -0.15 -12.55 8.72
N ILE A 148 0.34 -13.09 7.61
CA ILE A 148 0.54 -14.54 7.42
C ILE A 148 1.85 -15.02 8.07
N ASP A 149 2.80 -14.11 8.33
CA ASP A 149 4.11 -14.44 8.91
C ASP A 149 4.08 -14.32 10.45
N ILE A 150 3.25 -15.16 11.10
CA ILE A 150 3.15 -15.32 12.57
C ILE A 150 3.62 -16.72 12.98
#